data_AF-A0A1M6TNH2-F1
#
_entry.id   AF-A0A1M6TNH2-F1
#
_cell.length_a   1.000
_cell.length_b   1.000
_cell.length_c   1.000
_cell.angle_alpha   90.00
_cell.angle_beta   90.00
_cell.angle_gamma   90.00
#
_symmetry.space_group_name_H-M   'P 1'
#
loop_
_entity.id
_entity.type
_entity.pdbx_description
1 polymer ?
#
loop_
_entity_poly.entity_id
_entity_poly.type
_entity_poly.pdbx_seq_one_letter_code
_entity_poly.pdbx_strand_id
1 'polypeptide(L)'
;MSALFQPYKLKDVSLRNRIAIPPMCQYTAEDGLINDWHRVHLAGLARGGAGLVIVEATAVSPEGRITPGCAGIWTDEQAQAFAPVVASIKAAGAVPGIQIGHAGRKASANRPWEGDDHIAEGDSRGWQTIAPSAIAFGGNLPKVPKAMTLDDIARVREDFVAAARRARDAGFEWLELHFAHGYLGQSFFSTHSNQRDDAYGGSLENRSRFLLETLAAVRKVWPEHLPLTARFGVIEYDGRDEETLAESIELARNFRREGLDMLSVSVGFSTPGAAIPWAPAFLAPIAERVRREAGIPVSSAWGIDTPELADRSVKNGQLDLVMVGRAHLADPHWPYHAARKLGIERPSWTLPAPYAHWLERYAVA
;
A
#
# COMPACT_ATOMS: atom_id res chain seq x y z
N MET A 1 -5.72 -1.96 -29.25
CA MET A 1 -6.50 -1.92 -27.98
C MET A 1 -5.55 -1.59 -26.84
N SER A 2 -5.92 -0.66 -25.97
CA SER A 2 -5.14 -0.28 -24.79
C SER A 2 -5.04 -1.47 -23.83
N ALA A 3 -3.84 -1.73 -23.30
CA ALA A 3 -3.62 -2.72 -22.26
C ALA A 3 -4.15 -2.21 -20.90
N LEU A 4 -4.11 -0.89 -20.67
CA LEU A 4 -4.56 -0.25 -19.44
C LEU A 4 -6.04 -0.50 -19.12
N PHE A 5 -6.90 -0.55 -20.15
CA PHE A 5 -8.34 -0.75 -20.01
C PHE A 5 -8.80 -2.22 -20.16
N GLN A 6 -7.86 -3.17 -20.22
CA GLN A 6 -8.22 -4.58 -20.16
C GLN A 6 -8.59 -4.99 -18.74
N PRO A 7 -9.60 -5.85 -18.55
CA PRO A 7 -9.91 -6.38 -17.22
C PRO A 7 -8.74 -7.19 -16.67
N TYR A 8 -8.71 -7.36 -15.36
CA TYR A 8 -7.75 -8.19 -14.65
C TYR A 8 -8.47 -9.08 -13.66
N LYS A 9 -8.19 -10.37 -13.69
CA LYS A 9 -8.76 -11.33 -12.73
C LYS A 9 -7.65 -11.87 -11.85
N LEU A 10 -7.84 -11.81 -10.53
CA LEU A 10 -6.98 -12.42 -9.53
C LEU A 10 -7.87 -13.10 -8.49
N LYS A 11 -7.71 -14.41 -8.32
CA LYS A 11 -8.69 -15.27 -7.62
C LYS A 11 -10.09 -15.07 -8.22
N ASP A 12 -11.11 -14.88 -7.40
CA ASP A 12 -12.48 -14.67 -7.86
C ASP A 12 -12.79 -13.19 -8.16
N VAL A 13 -11.87 -12.29 -7.85
CA VAL A 13 -12.04 -10.85 -8.02
C VAL A 13 -11.66 -10.43 -9.44
N SER A 14 -12.55 -9.65 -10.09
CA SER A 14 -12.33 -9.11 -11.43
C SER A 14 -12.34 -7.58 -11.40
N LEU A 15 -11.22 -6.97 -11.77
CA LEU A 15 -11.08 -5.54 -11.95
C LEU A 15 -11.51 -5.16 -13.37
N ARG A 16 -12.27 -4.06 -13.52
CA ARG A 16 -12.74 -3.55 -14.82
C ARG A 16 -11.62 -3.02 -15.74
N ASN A 17 -10.47 -2.68 -15.17
CA ASN A 17 -9.27 -2.23 -15.89
C ASN A 17 -8.01 -2.44 -15.02
N ARG A 18 -6.84 -2.08 -15.54
CA ARG A 18 -5.53 -2.23 -14.88
C ARG A 18 -5.13 -1.05 -14.00
N ILE A 19 -6.04 -0.10 -13.76
CA ILE A 19 -5.78 1.11 -12.97
C ILE A 19 -6.14 0.83 -11.52
N ALA A 20 -5.14 0.88 -10.64
CA ALA A 20 -5.31 0.83 -9.21
C ALA A 20 -5.01 2.20 -8.60
N ILE A 21 -5.83 2.61 -7.63
CA ILE A 21 -5.52 3.74 -6.76
C ILE A 21 -4.77 3.19 -5.56
N PRO A 22 -3.49 3.56 -5.34
CA PRO A 22 -2.71 3.05 -4.23
C PRO A 22 -3.19 3.64 -2.89
N PRO A 23 -2.79 3.04 -1.76
CA PRO A 23 -3.01 3.63 -0.45
C PRO A 23 -2.30 4.99 -0.36
N MET A 24 -3.07 6.02 0.00
CA MET A 24 -2.60 7.40 0.17
C MET A 24 -3.15 7.95 1.49
N CYS A 25 -2.30 8.09 2.51
CA CYS A 25 -2.70 8.60 3.81
C CYS A 25 -3.36 9.98 3.70
N GLN A 26 -4.52 10.13 4.32
CA GLN A 26 -5.28 11.37 4.34
C GLN A 26 -5.03 12.17 5.62
N TYR A 27 -4.60 11.51 6.69
CA TYR A 27 -4.29 12.14 7.98
C TYR A 27 -5.46 12.91 8.62
N THR A 28 -6.71 12.53 8.31
CA THR A 28 -7.93 13.19 8.77
C THR A 28 -8.76 12.36 9.75
N ALA A 29 -8.31 11.15 10.11
CA ALA A 29 -8.99 10.32 11.11
C ALA A 29 -8.80 10.91 12.53
N GLU A 30 -9.72 10.56 13.43
CA GLU A 30 -9.67 10.94 14.84
C GLU A 30 -9.64 9.66 15.67
N ASP A 31 -8.56 9.46 16.44
CA ASP A 31 -8.32 8.20 17.17
C ASP A 31 -8.48 6.93 16.33
N GLY A 32 -8.04 7.02 15.07
CA GLY A 32 -8.14 5.94 14.08
C GLY A 32 -9.53 5.76 13.47
N LEU A 33 -10.55 6.46 13.95
CA LEU A 33 -11.90 6.43 13.39
C LEU A 33 -11.93 7.29 12.12
N ILE A 34 -12.31 6.67 11.00
CA ILE A 34 -12.57 7.39 9.76
C ILE A 34 -13.88 8.18 9.84
N ASN A 35 -14.00 9.19 8.99
CA ASN A 35 -15.12 10.13 8.97
C ASN A 35 -15.53 10.49 7.54
N ASP A 36 -16.41 11.50 7.41
CA ASP A 36 -16.98 11.91 6.12
C ASP A 36 -15.96 12.36 5.08
N TRP A 37 -14.76 12.81 5.49
CA TRP A 37 -13.64 13.04 4.56
C TRP A 37 -13.35 11.78 3.74
N HIS A 38 -13.13 10.66 4.43
CA HIS A 38 -12.78 9.38 3.83
C HIS A 38 -13.94 8.86 2.98
N ARG A 39 -15.18 8.97 3.48
CA ARG A 39 -16.39 8.55 2.75
C ARG A 39 -16.49 9.26 1.40
N VAL A 40 -16.39 10.59 1.40
CA VAL A 40 -16.52 11.39 0.16
C VAL A 40 -15.31 11.18 -0.76
N HIS A 41 -14.10 11.20 -0.20
CA HIS A 41 -12.85 10.99 -0.93
C HIS A 41 -12.85 9.66 -1.69
N LEU A 42 -13.06 8.55 -0.99
CA LEU A 42 -12.96 7.20 -1.56
C LEU A 42 -14.11 6.90 -2.53
N ALA A 43 -15.33 7.37 -2.23
CA ALA A 43 -16.46 7.21 -3.15
C ALA A 43 -16.28 8.02 -4.45
N GLY A 44 -15.73 9.24 -4.37
CA GLY A 44 -15.41 10.06 -5.52
C GLY A 44 -14.37 9.39 -6.42
N LEU A 45 -13.29 8.90 -5.84
CA LEU A 45 -12.25 8.14 -6.53
C LEU A 45 -12.79 6.88 -7.22
N ALA A 46 -13.65 6.11 -6.54
CA ALA A 46 -14.24 4.90 -7.12
C ALA A 46 -15.13 5.21 -8.33
N ARG A 47 -15.89 6.32 -8.30
CA ARG A 47 -16.71 6.80 -9.42
C ARG A 47 -15.87 7.29 -10.60
N GLY A 48 -14.59 7.63 -10.36
CA GLY A 48 -13.66 8.09 -11.39
C GLY A 48 -13.28 7.04 -12.44
N GLY A 49 -13.53 5.75 -12.17
CA GLY A 49 -13.38 4.68 -13.17
C GLY A 49 -12.22 3.72 -12.93
N ALA A 50 -11.43 3.86 -11.86
CA ALA A 50 -10.36 2.92 -11.54
C ALA A 50 -10.91 1.52 -11.22
N GLY A 51 -10.16 0.46 -11.54
CA GLY A 51 -10.57 -0.92 -11.29
C GLY A 51 -10.48 -1.31 -9.81
N LEU A 52 -9.50 -0.78 -9.09
CA LEU A 52 -9.20 -1.07 -7.70
C LEU A 52 -8.97 0.23 -6.93
N VAL A 53 -9.57 0.37 -5.75
CA VAL A 53 -9.32 1.47 -4.81
C VAL A 53 -8.81 0.89 -3.51
N ILE A 54 -7.53 1.12 -3.19
CA ILE A 54 -6.93 0.65 -1.94
C ILE A 54 -6.96 1.79 -0.93
N VAL A 55 -7.71 1.59 0.15
CA VAL A 55 -7.76 2.50 1.30
C VAL A 55 -6.36 2.67 1.92
N GLU A 56 -6.11 3.87 2.44
CA GLU A 56 -4.83 4.27 3.02
C GLU A 56 -4.28 3.31 4.08
N ALA A 57 -2.98 3.46 4.39
CA ALA A 57 -2.32 2.69 5.45
C ALA A 57 -3.10 2.80 6.77
N THR A 58 -3.79 1.72 7.12
CA THR A 58 -4.71 1.65 8.24
C THR A 58 -4.05 0.86 9.37
N ALA A 59 -3.87 1.51 10.51
CA ALA A 59 -3.06 0.98 11.59
C ALA A 59 -3.71 -0.22 12.27
N VAL A 60 -2.92 -1.27 12.49
CA VAL A 60 -3.36 -2.50 13.20
C VAL A 60 -3.41 -2.33 14.72
N SER A 61 -2.70 -1.33 15.24
CA SER A 61 -2.65 -0.96 16.67
C SER A 61 -2.49 0.56 16.81
N PRO A 62 -2.88 1.17 17.96
CA PRO A 62 -2.82 2.62 18.14
C PRO A 62 -1.42 3.21 17.93
N GLU A 63 -0.38 2.56 18.43
CA GLU A 63 1.02 2.96 18.30
C GLU A 63 1.61 2.69 16.92
N GLY A 64 0.91 1.88 16.12
CA GLY A 64 1.24 1.58 14.72
C GLY A 64 0.84 2.67 13.73
N ARG A 65 0.15 3.72 14.17
CA ARG A 65 -0.15 4.90 13.34
C ARG A 65 1.13 5.66 12.96
N ILE A 66 1.15 6.28 11.79
CA ILE A 66 2.23 7.22 11.43
C ILE A 66 2.04 8.52 12.23
N THR A 67 0.84 9.09 12.15
CA THR A 67 0.48 10.35 12.79
C THR A 67 -0.83 10.22 13.58
N PRO A 68 -1.18 11.17 14.45
CA PRO A 68 -2.46 11.16 15.16
C PRO A 68 -3.67 11.12 14.23
N GLY A 69 -3.52 11.61 12.99
CA GLY A 69 -4.57 11.64 11.98
C GLY A 69 -4.72 10.36 11.14
N CYS A 70 -3.91 9.33 11.38
CA CYS A 70 -3.99 8.07 10.61
C CYS A 70 -5.22 7.25 10.97
N ALA A 71 -5.82 6.62 9.95
CA ALA A 71 -6.87 5.62 10.13
C ALA A 71 -6.39 4.40 10.92
N GLY A 72 -7.32 3.73 11.60
CA GLY A 72 -7.10 2.52 12.40
C GLY A 72 -8.12 1.44 12.09
N ILE A 73 -7.78 0.19 12.41
CA ILE A 73 -8.71 -0.96 12.38
C ILE A 73 -8.42 -1.93 13.55
N TRP A 74 -7.98 -1.37 14.68
CA TRP A 74 -7.64 -2.14 15.88
C TRP A 74 -8.87 -2.40 16.77
N THR A 75 -10.01 -1.76 16.51
CA THR A 75 -11.31 -2.06 17.14
C THR A 75 -12.39 -2.41 16.11
N ASP A 76 -13.46 -3.06 16.57
CA ASP A 76 -14.60 -3.39 15.72
C ASP A 76 -15.41 -2.16 15.32
N GLU A 77 -15.44 -1.11 16.16
CA GLU A 77 -16.05 0.19 15.84
C GLU A 77 -15.36 0.84 14.63
N GLN A 78 -14.03 0.84 14.62
CA GLN A 78 -13.26 1.34 13.48
C GLN A 78 -13.53 0.52 12.21
N ALA A 79 -13.64 -0.80 12.33
CA ALA A 79 -13.99 -1.67 11.21
C ALA A 79 -15.40 -1.37 10.66
N GLN A 80 -16.38 -1.18 11.54
CA GLN A 80 -17.76 -0.86 11.17
C GLN A 80 -17.86 0.49 10.44
N ALA A 81 -17.01 1.46 10.81
CA ALA A 81 -16.96 2.76 10.13
C ALA A 81 -16.58 2.63 8.63
N PHE A 82 -15.85 1.57 8.24
CA PHE A 82 -15.52 1.32 6.83
C PHE A 82 -16.66 0.72 6.00
N ALA A 83 -17.65 0.05 6.61
CA ALA A 83 -18.67 -0.67 5.84
C ALA A 83 -19.46 0.21 4.84
N PRO A 84 -19.89 1.45 5.18
CA PRO A 84 -20.52 2.35 4.21
C PRO A 84 -19.59 2.80 3.08
N VAL A 85 -18.29 2.93 3.37
CA VAL A 85 -17.27 3.31 2.39
C VAL A 85 -17.03 2.17 1.40
N VAL A 86 -16.85 0.95 1.91
CA VAL A 86 -16.74 -0.28 1.12
C VAL A 86 -17.94 -0.44 0.20
N ALA A 87 -19.16 -0.29 0.74
CA ALA A 87 -20.39 -0.35 -0.05
C ALA A 87 -20.43 0.70 -1.17
N SER A 88 -19.96 1.93 -0.88
CA SER A 88 -19.92 3.02 -1.87
C SER A 88 -18.90 2.75 -3.00
N ILE A 89 -17.75 2.16 -2.69
CA ILE A 89 -16.75 1.76 -3.68
C ILE A 89 -17.32 0.66 -4.60
N LYS A 90 -17.94 -0.38 -4.03
CA LYS A 90 -18.60 -1.45 -4.80
C LYS A 90 -19.73 -0.92 -5.68
N ALA A 91 -20.58 -0.05 -5.14
CA ALA A 91 -21.68 0.56 -5.89
C ALA A 91 -21.20 1.38 -7.10
N ALA A 92 -19.97 1.91 -7.04
CA ALA A 92 -19.34 2.61 -8.16
C ALA A 92 -18.63 1.68 -9.17
N GLY A 93 -18.65 0.36 -8.94
CA GLY A 93 -18.06 -0.66 -9.82
C GLY A 93 -16.53 -0.80 -9.70
N ALA A 94 -15.93 -0.27 -8.64
CA ALA A 94 -14.54 -0.54 -8.29
C ALA A 94 -14.45 -1.60 -7.19
N VAL A 95 -13.33 -2.31 -7.12
CA VAL A 95 -13.06 -3.25 -6.03
C VAL A 95 -12.49 -2.50 -4.82
N PRO A 96 -13.07 -2.67 -3.61
CA PRO A 96 -12.54 -2.09 -2.39
C PRO A 96 -11.38 -2.92 -1.83
N GLY A 97 -10.20 -2.31 -1.82
CA GLY A 97 -9.04 -2.82 -1.09
C GLY A 97 -8.71 -1.99 0.14
N ILE A 98 -7.91 -2.56 1.03
CA ILE A 98 -7.35 -1.84 2.19
C ILE A 98 -5.89 -2.24 2.40
N GLN A 99 -5.06 -1.27 2.74
CA GLN A 99 -3.72 -1.54 3.21
C GLN A 99 -3.69 -1.52 4.75
N ILE A 100 -3.29 -2.63 5.38
CA ILE A 100 -3.09 -2.69 6.84
C ILE A 100 -1.59 -2.66 7.18
N GLY A 101 -1.22 -1.93 8.22
CA GLY A 101 0.20 -1.69 8.52
C GLY A 101 0.49 -1.23 9.94
N HIS A 102 1.80 -1.14 10.23
CA HIS A 102 2.32 -0.64 11.49
C HIS A 102 3.58 0.21 11.22
N ALA A 103 3.56 1.49 11.58
CA ALA A 103 4.59 2.45 11.22
C ALA A 103 5.94 2.26 11.95
N GLY A 104 5.95 1.49 13.04
CA GLY A 104 7.19 1.11 13.72
C GLY A 104 7.97 2.32 14.21
N ARG A 105 9.28 2.40 13.90
CA ARG A 105 10.13 3.53 14.32
C ARG A 105 9.83 4.87 13.66
N LYS A 106 8.95 4.91 12.66
CA LYS A 106 8.48 6.14 11.99
C LYS A 106 7.09 6.59 12.48
N ALA A 107 6.55 5.90 13.49
CA ALA A 107 5.29 6.26 14.14
C ALA A 107 5.46 7.52 15.01
N SER A 108 4.35 8.07 15.51
CA SER A 108 4.35 9.25 16.38
C SER A 108 5.03 10.47 15.72
N ALA A 109 4.70 10.69 14.45
CA ALA A 109 5.08 11.86 13.66
C ALA A 109 3.92 12.86 13.53
N ASN A 110 4.25 14.13 13.32
CA ASN A 110 3.31 15.17 12.93
C ASN A 110 2.75 14.86 11.53
N ARG A 111 1.61 15.46 11.17
CA ARG A 111 1.13 15.40 9.79
C ARG A 111 2.15 16.05 8.85
N PRO A 112 2.20 15.67 7.56
CA PRO A 112 3.18 16.22 6.63
C PRO A 112 3.14 17.76 6.51
N TRP A 113 1.95 18.37 6.61
CA TRP A 113 1.79 19.83 6.58
C TRP A 113 1.89 20.50 7.97
N GLU A 114 2.14 19.72 9.03
CA GLU A 114 2.28 20.18 10.42
C GLU A 114 3.72 19.98 10.95
N GLY A 115 4.69 19.71 10.06
CA GLY A 115 6.11 19.56 10.39
C GLY A 115 6.77 18.32 9.77
N ASP A 116 5.98 17.28 9.47
CA ASP A 116 6.46 15.99 8.93
C ASP A 116 7.54 15.29 9.78
N ASP A 117 7.72 15.72 11.04
CA ASP A 117 8.77 15.28 11.95
C ASP A 117 8.19 14.52 13.15
N HIS A 118 9.04 13.85 13.93
CA HIS A 118 8.55 13.19 15.15
C HIS A 118 7.96 14.22 16.12
N ILE A 119 6.78 13.92 16.66
CA ILE A 119 6.11 14.74 17.68
C ILE A 119 7.05 14.99 18.87
N ALA A 120 7.13 16.24 19.34
CA ALA A 120 8.00 16.61 20.44
C ALA A 120 7.74 15.81 21.73
N GLU A 121 8.78 15.61 22.54
CA GLU A 121 8.63 15.03 23.88
C GLU A 121 7.74 15.91 24.76
N GLY A 122 6.81 15.32 25.50
CA GLY A 122 5.84 16.03 26.35
C GLY A 122 4.56 16.51 25.64
N ASP A 123 4.48 16.46 24.31
CA ASP A 123 3.22 16.65 23.59
C ASP A 123 2.29 15.45 23.85
N SER A 124 1.05 15.73 24.29
CA SER A 124 0.08 14.70 24.68
C SER A 124 -0.37 13.79 23.52
N ARG A 125 -0.12 14.20 22.28
CA ARG A 125 -0.40 13.41 21.07
C ARG A 125 0.71 12.39 20.78
N GLY A 126 1.87 12.50 21.44
CA GLY A 126 3.02 11.62 21.22
C GLY A 126 2.86 10.25 21.90
N TRP A 127 3.55 9.23 21.38
CA TRP A 127 3.63 7.90 21.98
C TRP A 127 5.00 7.26 21.75
N GLN A 128 5.31 6.23 22.55
CA GLN A 128 6.53 5.44 22.39
C GLN A 128 6.43 4.57 21.13
N THR A 129 7.42 4.69 20.25
CA THR A 129 7.52 3.85 19.04
C THR A 129 8.20 2.52 19.36
N ILE A 130 7.90 1.48 18.57
CA ILE A 130 8.50 0.14 18.67
C ILE A 130 9.17 -0.27 17.35
N ALA A 131 10.22 -1.09 17.42
CA ALA A 131 10.98 -1.53 16.26
C ALA A 131 11.77 -2.82 16.55
N PRO A 132 12.34 -3.51 15.55
CA PRO A 132 13.24 -4.65 15.76
C PRO A 132 14.43 -4.31 16.67
N SER A 133 15.00 -3.12 16.54
CA SER A 133 16.13 -2.65 17.34
C SER A 133 15.96 -1.19 17.75
N ALA A 134 16.62 -0.79 18.84
CA ALA A 134 16.58 0.58 19.38
C ALA A 134 17.44 1.55 18.55
N ILE A 135 17.08 1.73 17.27
CA ILE A 135 17.82 2.56 16.31
C ILE A 135 16.84 3.51 15.63
N ALA A 136 17.01 4.81 15.89
CA ALA A 136 16.24 5.87 15.24
C ALA A 136 16.40 5.83 13.71
N PHE A 137 15.42 6.35 12.98
CA PHE A 137 15.57 6.55 11.54
C PHE A 137 16.60 7.67 11.24
N GLY A 138 16.57 8.76 12.02
CA GLY A 138 17.42 9.93 11.82
C GLY A 138 16.70 11.06 11.06
N GLY A 139 17.41 12.16 10.80
CA GLY A 139 16.83 13.34 10.14
C GLY A 139 15.68 13.94 10.95
N ASN A 140 14.53 14.14 10.30
CA ASN A 140 13.28 14.62 10.91
C ASN A 140 12.58 13.57 11.81
N LEU A 141 13.05 12.32 11.83
CA LEU A 141 12.50 11.25 12.69
C LEU A 141 13.55 10.76 13.72
N PRO A 142 13.92 11.58 14.72
CA PRO A 142 15.04 11.31 15.62
C PRO A 142 14.75 10.38 16.81
N LYS A 143 13.49 10.12 17.18
CA LYS A 143 13.12 9.24 18.30
C LYS A 143 13.75 7.85 18.16
N VAL A 144 14.40 7.41 19.23
CA VAL A 144 14.86 6.02 19.37
C VAL A 144 13.67 5.15 19.76
N PRO A 145 13.33 4.12 18.97
CA PRO A 145 12.23 3.22 19.30
C PRO A 145 12.61 2.27 20.45
N LYS A 146 11.60 1.73 21.12
CA LYS A 146 11.77 0.57 22.01
C LYS A 146 12.04 -0.67 21.15
N ALA A 147 13.12 -1.38 21.44
CA ALA A 147 13.37 -2.70 20.84
C ALA A 147 12.27 -3.69 21.29
N MET A 148 11.62 -4.33 20.32
CA MET A 148 10.53 -5.26 20.58
C MET A 148 11.03 -6.51 21.30
N THR A 149 10.28 -6.95 22.31
CA THR A 149 10.40 -8.30 22.87
C THR A 149 9.78 -9.34 21.93
N LEU A 150 9.98 -10.64 22.20
CA LEU A 150 9.27 -11.70 21.47
C LEU A 150 7.75 -11.61 21.68
N ASP A 151 7.30 -11.19 22.85
CA ASP A 151 5.89 -10.95 23.14
C ASP A 151 5.34 -9.76 22.35
N ASP A 152 6.12 -8.68 22.21
CA ASP A 152 5.76 -7.56 21.33
C ASP A 152 5.58 -8.03 19.88
N ILE A 153 6.48 -8.90 19.38
CA ILE A 153 6.40 -9.49 18.04
C ILE A 153 5.14 -10.35 17.88
N ALA A 154 4.88 -11.24 18.84
CA ALA A 154 3.70 -12.10 18.82
C ALA A 154 2.41 -11.27 18.85
N ARG A 155 2.34 -10.26 19.71
CA ARG A 155 1.19 -9.36 19.85
C ARG A 155 0.93 -8.58 18.57
N VAL A 156 1.96 -7.94 17.97
CA VAL A 156 1.77 -7.22 16.69
C VAL A 156 1.28 -8.15 15.59
N ARG A 157 1.79 -9.39 15.52
CA ARG A 157 1.31 -10.36 14.54
C ARG A 157 -0.19 -10.67 14.72
N GLU A 158 -0.64 -10.82 15.97
CA GLU A 158 -2.07 -10.99 16.26
C GLU A 158 -2.89 -9.73 15.94
N ASP A 159 -2.32 -8.54 16.10
CA ASP A 159 -2.96 -7.28 15.67
C ASP A 159 -3.21 -7.27 14.15
N PHE A 160 -2.24 -7.73 13.34
CA PHE A 160 -2.42 -7.92 11.89
C PHE A 160 -3.52 -8.94 11.57
N VAL A 161 -3.59 -10.05 12.32
CA VAL A 161 -4.64 -11.06 12.15
C VAL A 161 -6.01 -10.48 12.47
N ALA A 162 -6.15 -9.75 13.57
CA ALA A 162 -7.39 -9.10 13.97
C ALA A 162 -7.83 -8.04 12.96
N ALA A 163 -6.89 -7.23 12.47
CA ALA A 163 -7.12 -6.26 11.41
C ALA A 163 -7.61 -6.91 10.11
N ALA A 164 -7.00 -8.03 9.69
CA ALA A 164 -7.41 -8.76 8.49
C ALA A 164 -8.82 -9.37 8.63
N ARG A 165 -9.17 -9.92 9.81
CA ARG A 165 -10.54 -10.40 10.09
C ARG A 165 -11.54 -9.27 9.99
N ARG A 166 -11.25 -8.13 10.61
CA ARG A 166 -12.10 -6.93 10.57
C ARG A 166 -12.26 -6.38 9.16
N ALA A 167 -11.19 -6.32 8.38
CA ALA A 167 -11.25 -5.90 6.99
C ALA A 167 -12.16 -6.82 6.16
N ARG A 168 -12.03 -8.14 6.33
CA ARG A 168 -12.90 -9.13 5.69
C ARG A 168 -14.37 -8.89 6.08
N ASP A 169 -14.64 -8.75 7.38
CA ASP A 169 -16.00 -8.62 7.92
C ASP A 169 -16.64 -7.27 7.56
N ALA A 170 -15.84 -6.22 7.34
CA ALA A 170 -16.27 -4.95 6.77
C ALA A 170 -16.57 -5.01 5.25
N GLY A 171 -16.23 -6.12 4.59
CA GLY A 171 -16.56 -6.41 3.20
C GLY A 171 -15.50 -6.01 2.18
N PHE A 172 -14.25 -5.73 2.61
CA PHE A 172 -13.14 -5.52 1.68
C PHE A 172 -12.88 -6.80 0.85
N GLU A 173 -12.54 -6.60 -0.42
CA GLU A 173 -12.33 -7.70 -1.40
C GLU A 173 -10.86 -7.86 -1.77
N TRP A 174 -9.97 -7.02 -1.23
CA TRP A 174 -8.55 -7.01 -1.51
C TRP A 174 -7.78 -6.55 -0.27
N LEU A 175 -6.81 -7.34 0.19
CA LEU A 175 -5.99 -6.98 1.36
C LEU A 175 -4.54 -6.76 0.95
N GLU A 176 -3.95 -5.63 1.34
CA GLU A 176 -2.53 -5.35 1.17
C GLU A 176 -1.82 -5.23 2.53
N LEU A 177 -0.83 -6.09 2.79
CA LEU A 177 0.04 -5.97 3.96
C LEU A 177 1.11 -4.91 3.71
N HIS A 178 1.23 -3.93 4.61
CA HIS A 178 2.24 -2.89 4.48
C HIS A 178 3.59 -3.32 5.07
N PHE A 179 4.45 -3.87 4.22
CA PHE A 179 5.82 -4.27 4.56
C PHE A 179 6.87 -3.38 3.88
N ALA A 180 6.53 -2.15 3.50
CA ALA A 180 7.39 -1.24 2.75
C ALA A 180 7.70 0.05 3.54
N HIS A 181 8.43 0.96 2.90
CA HIS A 181 8.57 2.38 3.30
C HIS A 181 9.24 2.64 4.67
N GLY A 182 9.99 1.66 5.15
CA GLY A 182 10.79 1.75 6.38
C GLY A 182 9.93 1.64 7.63
N TYR A 183 8.65 1.29 7.47
CA TYR A 183 7.75 0.93 8.54
C TYR A 183 8.11 -0.45 9.11
N LEU A 184 7.29 -0.98 10.02
CA LEU A 184 7.71 -2.09 10.88
C LEU A 184 8.18 -3.31 10.08
N GLY A 185 7.39 -3.80 9.13
CA GLY A 185 7.76 -4.95 8.30
C GLY A 185 9.06 -4.74 7.53
N GLN A 186 9.20 -3.61 6.82
CA GLN A 186 10.44 -3.28 6.10
C GLN A 186 11.63 -3.19 7.06
N SER A 187 11.41 -2.65 8.26
CA SER A 187 12.48 -2.45 9.24
C SER A 187 13.01 -3.76 9.82
N PHE A 188 12.20 -4.82 9.90
CA PHE A 188 12.67 -6.17 10.22
C PHE A 188 13.54 -6.74 9.10
N PHE A 189 13.17 -6.49 7.84
CA PHE A 189 13.92 -7.00 6.70
C PHE A 189 15.27 -6.28 6.51
N SER A 190 15.31 -4.96 6.69
CA SER A 190 16.50 -4.16 6.40
C SER A 190 17.62 -4.34 7.43
N THR A 191 18.85 -4.54 6.95
CA THR A 191 20.05 -4.58 7.81
C THR A 191 20.40 -3.23 8.44
N HIS A 192 19.80 -2.12 8.00
CA HIS A 192 20.01 -0.81 8.63
C HIS A 192 19.31 -0.68 9.98
N SER A 193 18.14 -1.31 10.11
CA SER A 193 17.25 -1.15 11.26
C SER A 193 17.16 -2.37 12.15
N ASN A 194 17.50 -3.55 11.63
CA ASN A 194 17.46 -4.79 12.39
C ASN A 194 18.87 -5.27 12.73
N GLN A 195 19.26 -5.00 13.98
CA GLN A 195 20.51 -5.46 14.60
C GLN A 195 20.25 -6.53 15.68
N ARG A 196 19.12 -7.26 15.57
CA ARG A 196 18.82 -8.34 16.52
C ARG A 196 19.77 -9.52 16.32
N ASP A 197 20.08 -10.18 17.42
CA ASP A 197 20.91 -11.38 17.51
C ASP A 197 20.09 -12.66 17.83
N ASP A 198 18.76 -12.54 17.81
CA ASP A 198 17.82 -13.65 18.02
C ASP A 198 17.25 -14.20 16.68
N ALA A 199 16.20 -15.02 16.78
CA ALA A 199 15.55 -15.65 15.63
C ALA A 199 14.96 -14.65 14.61
N TYR A 200 14.87 -13.35 14.94
CA TYR A 200 14.29 -12.32 14.08
C TYR A 200 15.32 -11.35 13.51
N GLY A 201 16.64 -11.58 13.66
CA GLY A 201 17.69 -10.78 13.01
C GLY A 201 18.95 -11.55 12.60
N GLY A 202 19.91 -10.81 12.03
CA GLY A 202 21.12 -11.37 11.44
C GLY A 202 20.91 -11.89 10.02
N SER A 203 20.62 -13.19 9.87
CA SER A 203 20.50 -13.84 8.57
C SER A 203 19.30 -13.34 7.75
N LEU A 204 19.33 -13.54 6.42
CA LEU A 204 18.19 -13.27 5.53
C LEU A 204 16.92 -14.00 6.00
N GLU A 205 17.05 -15.27 6.40
CA GLU A 205 15.95 -16.07 6.92
C GLU A 205 15.32 -15.42 8.16
N ASN A 206 16.15 -15.03 9.13
CA ASN A 206 15.68 -14.42 10.38
C ASN A 206 15.07 -13.03 10.16
N ARG A 207 15.69 -12.18 9.34
CA ARG A 207 15.15 -10.86 8.98
C ARG A 207 13.82 -10.96 8.21
N SER A 208 13.63 -12.05 7.46
CA SER A 208 12.40 -12.35 6.73
C SER A 208 11.29 -12.95 7.62
N ARG A 209 11.65 -13.52 8.79
CA ARG A 209 10.77 -14.32 9.65
C ARG A 209 9.52 -13.57 10.09
N PHE A 210 9.65 -12.33 10.56
CA PHE A 210 8.50 -11.51 10.97
C PHE A 210 7.48 -11.35 9.83
N LEU A 211 7.95 -11.07 8.62
CA LEU A 211 7.09 -10.82 7.46
C LEU A 211 6.39 -12.11 7.03
N LEU A 212 7.12 -13.22 6.96
CA LEU A 212 6.58 -14.54 6.58
C LEU A 212 5.61 -15.09 7.62
N GLU A 213 5.94 -15.01 8.91
CA GLU A 213 5.03 -15.43 9.98
C GLU A 213 3.75 -14.58 10.01
N THR A 214 3.86 -13.27 9.76
CA THR A 214 2.70 -12.38 9.68
C THR A 214 1.83 -12.70 8.48
N LEU A 215 2.42 -12.91 7.30
CA LEU A 215 1.69 -13.35 6.10
C LEU A 215 0.96 -14.67 6.35
N ALA A 216 1.66 -15.68 6.88
CA ALA A 216 1.08 -16.98 7.16
C ALA A 216 -0.05 -16.92 8.20
N ALA A 217 0.08 -16.06 9.22
CA ALA A 217 -0.97 -15.85 10.21
C ALA A 217 -2.21 -15.17 9.61
N VAL A 218 -2.02 -14.13 8.80
CA VAL A 218 -3.11 -13.44 8.08
C VAL A 218 -3.78 -14.36 7.07
N ARG A 219 -3.03 -15.22 6.36
CA ARG A 219 -3.58 -16.16 5.39
C ARG A 219 -4.62 -17.10 6.01
N LYS A 220 -4.46 -17.49 7.28
CA LYS A 220 -5.42 -18.35 8.00
C LYS A 220 -6.80 -17.73 8.18
N VAL A 221 -6.95 -16.41 8.03
CA VAL A 221 -8.19 -15.68 8.35
C VAL A 221 -8.76 -14.90 7.17
N TRP A 222 -7.92 -14.57 6.20
CA TRP A 222 -8.30 -13.95 4.95
C TRP A 222 -8.90 -15.00 3.99
N PRO A 223 -10.04 -14.73 3.33
CA PRO A 223 -10.66 -15.72 2.45
C PRO A 223 -9.77 -16.10 1.25
N GLU A 224 -9.61 -17.40 1.00
CA GLU A 224 -8.77 -17.93 -0.08
C GLU A 224 -9.14 -17.42 -1.49
N HIS A 225 -10.41 -17.09 -1.70
CA HIS A 225 -10.96 -16.59 -2.96
C HIS A 225 -10.76 -15.08 -3.18
N LEU A 226 -10.24 -14.35 -2.18
CA LEU A 226 -9.93 -12.94 -2.27
C LEU A 226 -8.41 -12.73 -2.36
N PRO A 227 -7.93 -11.79 -3.19
CA PRO A 227 -6.51 -11.46 -3.26
C PRO A 227 -5.90 -11.09 -1.90
N LEU A 228 -4.81 -11.78 -1.55
CA LEU A 228 -3.91 -11.40 -0.47
C LEU A 228 -2.61 -10.86 -1.08
N THR A 229 -2.35 -9.58 -0.87
CA THR A 229 -1.20 -8.87 -1.45
C THR A 229 -0.35 -8.24 -0.36
N ALA A 230 0.85 -7.80 -0.74
CA ALA A 230 1.72 -7.05 0.14
C ALA A 230 2.40 -5.93 -0.65
N ARG A 231 2.74 -4.85 0.03
CA ARG A 231 3.64 -3.83 -0.48
C ARG A 231 5.00 -4.00 0.18
N PHE A 232 6.05 -4.10 -0.64
CA PHE A 232 7.39 -4.36 -0.15
C PHE A 232 8.42 -3.50 -0.87
N GLY A 233 9.35 -2.93 -0.09
CA GLY A 233 10.48 -2.17 -0.59
C GLY A 233 11.61 -3.10 -0.98
N VAL A 234 11.84 -3.25 -2.29
CA VAL A 234 12.79 -4.24 -2.82
C VAL A 234 14.20 -3.68 -3.06
N ILE A 235 14.36 -2.37 -2.88
CA ILE A 235 15.58 -1.62 -3.18
C ILE A 235 15.61 -0.37 -2.30
N GLU A 236 16.80 0.08 -1.91
CA GLU A 236 16.98 1.27 -1.05
C GLU A 236 17.63 2.45 -1.80
N TYR A 237 18.45 2.22 -2.82
CA TYR A 237 19.34 3.21 -3.45
C TYR A 237 20.41 3.73 -2.48
N ASP A 238 20.99 2.83 -1.69
CA ASP A 238 21.97 3.10 -0.63
C ASP A 238 23.39 2.61 -0.96
N GLY A 239 23.62 2.23 -2.22
CA GLY A 239 24.89 1.63 -2.67
C GLY A 239 24.95 0.10 -2.54
N ARG A 240 23.90 -0.56 -2.05
CA ARG A 240 23.79 -2.03 -1.93
C ARG A 240 22.62 -2.60 -2.74
N ASP A 241 22.29 -1.96 -3.85
CA ASP A 241 21.05 -2.23 -4.59
C ASP A 241 20.95 -3.65 -5.12
N GLU A 242 22.02 -4.20 -5.70
CA GLU A 242 22.00 -5.56 -6.26
C GLU A 242 21.85 -6.63 -5.18
N GLU A 243 22.54 -6.47 -4.04
CA GLU A 243 22.42 -7.35 -2.88
C GLU A 243 20.99 -7.30 -2.31
N THR A 244 20.50 -6.09 -2.04
CA THR A 244 19.17 -5.85 -1.47
C THR A 244 18.07 -6.39 -2.40
N LEU A 245 18.20 -6.18 -3.71
CA LEU A 245 17.23 -6.64 -4.69
C LEU A 245 17.24 -8.16 -4.83
N ALA A 246 18.40 -8.80 -4.81
CA ALA A 246 18.51 -10.25 -4.84
C ALA A 246 17.84 -10.90 -3.61
N GLU A 247 18.12 -10.39 -2.41
CA GLU A 247 17.46 -10.84 -1.17
C GLU A 247 15.94 -10.60 -1.21
N SER A 248 15.53 -9.44 -1.72
CA SER A 248 14.11 -9.07 -1.85
C SER A 248 13.35 -9.96 -2.82
N ILE A 249 14.01 -10.39 -3.91
CA ILE A 249 13.44 -11.35 -4.87
C ILE A 249 13.30 -12.73 -4.22
N GLU A 250 14.27 -13.17 -3.40
CA GLU A 250 14.13 -14.43 -2.67
C GLU A 250 12.98 -14.38 -1.66
N LEU A 251 12.84 -13.26 -0.93
CA LEU A 251 11.68 -13.06 -0.06
C LEU A 251 10.36 -13.03 -0.86
N ALA A 252 10.32 -12.42 -2.04
CA ALA A 252 9.14 -12.44 -2.90
C ALA A 252 8.76 -13.86 -3.37
N ARG A 253 9.75 -14.73 -3.63
CA ARG A 253 9.50 -16.16 -3.89
C ARG A 253 8.90 -16.85 -2.67
N ASN A 254 9.41 -16.57 -1.47
CA ASN A 254 8.84 -17.11 -0.23
C ASN A 254 7.42 -16.61 0.00
N PHE A 255 7.13 -15.32 -0.19
CA PHE A 255 5.76 -14.80 -0.13
C PHE A 255 4.83 -15.54 -1.09
N ARG A 256 5.25 -15.75 -2.34
CA ARG A 256 4.46 -16.51 -3.30
C ARG A 256 4.20 -17.95 -2.83
N ARG A 257 5.23 -18.63 -2.29
CA ARG A 257 5.09 -20.00 -1.73
C ARG A 257 4.08 -20.04 -0.58
N GLU A 258 4.05 -19.00 0.26
CA GLU A 258 3.11 -18.83 1.38
C GLU A 258 1.71 -18.32 0.96
N GLY A 259 1.45 -18.20 -0.35
CA GLY A 259 0.11 -17.86 -0.86
C GLY A 259 -0.14 -16.36 -1.07
N LEU A 260 0.91 -15.54 -1.22
CA LEU A 260 0.76 -14.16 -1.70
C LEU A 260 0.42 -14.15 -3.20
N ASP A 261 -0.60 -13.38 -3.55
CA ASP A 261 -1.20 -13.40 -4.89
C ASP A 261 -0.62 -12.33 -5.83
N MET A 262 -0.15 -11.21 -5.28
CA MET A 262 0.49 -10.12 -6.01
C MET A 262 1.40 -9.30 -5.06
N LEU A 263 2.47 -8.73 -5.59
CA LEU A 263 3.36 -7.83 -4.85
C LEU A 263 3.31 -6.39 -5.40
N SER A 264 3.02 -5.41 -4.54
CA SER A 264 3.25 -4.01 -4.84
C SER A 264 4.72 -3.67 -4.58
N VAL A 265 5.48 -3.49 -5.66
CA VAL A 265 6.91 -3.23 -5.64
C VAL A 265 7.16 -1.75 -5.34
N SER A 266 7.99 -1.47 -4.34
CA SER A 266 8.35 -0.10 -3.97
C SER A 266 9.81 0.05 -3.56
N VAL A 267 10.18 1.25 -3.12
CA VAL A 267 11.45 1.54 -2.44
C VAL A 267 11.31 1.24 -0.95
N GLY A 268 12.39 0.82 -0.31
CA GLY A 268 12.44 0.51 1.11
C GLY A 268 12.27 1.74 2.00
N PHE A 269 12.94 2.86 1.73
CA PHE A 269 13.00 4.03 2.62
C PHE A 269 13.44 3.67 4.05
N SER A 270 14.33 2.69 4.21
CA SER A 270 14.82 2.26 5.53
C SER A 270 15.97 3.11 6.03
N THR A 271 16.55 3.98 5.21
CA THR A 271 17.66 4.86 5.58
C THR A 271 17.46 6.28 5.04
N PRO A 272 17.85 7.34 5.77
CA PRO A 272 17.87 8.70 5.23
C PRO A 272 19.00 8.94 4.22
N GLY A 273 19.97 8.01 4.11
CA GLY A 273 21.13 8.14 3.22
C GLY A 273 20.91 7.70 1.77
N ALA A 274 19.68 7.38 1.37
CA ALA A 274 19.37 6.89 0.03
C ALA A 274 19.48 7.98 -1.06
N ALA A 275 20.06 7.65 -2.21
CA ALA A 275 20.18 8.51 -3.39
C ALA A 275 19.22 8.04 -4.50
N ILE A 276 17.92 8.27 -4.29
CA ILE A 276 16.87 7.72 -5.16
C ILE A 276 16.80 8.47 -6.51
N PRO A 277 16.87 7.77 -7.66
CA PRO A 277 16.83 8.39 -8.98
C PRO A 277 15.39 8.69 -9.41
N TRP A 278 14.76 9.67 -8.76
CA TRP A 278 13.38 10.05 -9.05
C TRP A 278 13.18 10.44 -10.52
N ALA A 279 12.39 9.62 -11.23
CA ALA A 279 12.03 9.85 -12.62
C ALA A 279 10.66 9.19 -12.94
N PRO A 280 10.01 9.57 -14.05
CA PRO A 280 8.80 8.89 -14.50
C PRO A 280 9.01 7.38 -14.66
N ALA A 281 8.15 6.58 -14.04
CA ALA A 281 8.16 5.12 -14.05
C ALA A 281 9.51 4.45 -13.72
N PHE A 282 10.36 5.09 -12.91
CA PHE A 282 11.70 4.59 -12.63
C PHE A 282 11.72 3.19 -11.97
N LEU A 283 10.63 2.80 -11.29
CA LEU A 283 10.49 1.47 -10.70
C LEU A 283 9.96 0.41 -11.66
N ALA A 284 9.47 0.75 -12.85
CA ALA A 284 8.90 -0.24 -13.77
C ALA A 284 9.92 -1.33 -14.17
N PRO A 285 11.20 -1.02 -14.48
CA PRO A 285 12.22 -2.05 -14.73
C PRO A 285 12.54 -2.92 -13.50
N ILE A 286 12.50 -2.34 -12.29
CA ILE A 286 12.73 -3.09 -11.04
C ILE A 286 11.56 -4.04 -10.77
N ALA A 287 10.32 -3.57 -10.95
CA ALA A 287 9.12 -4.39 -10.82
C ALA A 287 9.09 -5.53 -11.85
N GLU A 288 9.48 -5.26 -13.10
CA GLU A 288 9.63 -6.28 -14.14
C GLU A 288 10.61 -7.39 -13.73
N ARG A 289 11.77 -7.01 -13.17
CA ARG A 289 12.75 -7.98 -12.68
C ARG A 289 12.18 -8.86 -11.57
N VAL A 290 11.53 -8.25 -10.57
CA VAL A 290 10.86 -9.00 -9.48
C VAL A 290 9.79 -9.94 -10.03
N ARG A 291 8.94 -9.46 -10.94
CA ARG A 291 7.90 -10.24 -11.62
C ARG A 291 8.49 -11.47 -12.30
N ARG A 292 9.54 -11.28 -13.10
CA ARG A 292 10.20 -12.34 -13.87
C ARG A 292 10.91 -13.35 -12.97
N GLU A 293 11.64 -12.89 -11.96
CA GLU A 293 12.52 -13.75 -11.16
C GLU A 293 11.83 -14.42 -9.97
N ALA A 294 10.76 -13.83 -9.44
CA ALA A 294 9.93 -14.44 -8.40
C ALA A 294 8.69 -15.16 -8.98
N GLY A 295 8.30 -14.84 -10.22
CA GLY A 295 7.13 -15.43 -10.88
C GLY A 295 5.82 -15.06 -10.19
N ILE A 296 5.73 -13.85 -9.63
CA ILE A 296 4.54 -13.31 -8.96
C ILE A 296 4.03 -12.10 -9.74
N PRO A 297 2.70 -11.91 -9.89
CA PRO A 297 2.15 -10.67 -10.44
C PRO A 297 2.61 -9.45 -9.64
N VAL A 298 2.82 -8.32 -10.32
CA VAL A 298 3.29 -7.09 -9.66
C VAL A 298 2.48 -5.87 -10.02
N SER A 299 2.45 -4.94 -9.08
CA SER A 299 2.08 -3.56 -9.31
C SER A 299 3.20 -2.63 -8.85
N SER A 300 3.21 -1.40 -9.35
CA SER A 300 4.13 -0.36 -8.88
C SER A 300 3.54 1.03 -9.16
N ALA A 301 4.15 2.04 -8.54
CA ALA A 301 3.73 3.44 -8.56
C ALA A 301 4.91 4.34 -8.97
N TRP A 302 4.87 5.60 -8.52
CA TRP A 302 5.91 6.61 -8.67
C TRP A 302 6.15 7.06 -10.12
N GLY A 303 5.36 8.06 -10.55
CA GLY A 303 5.51 8.70 -11.86
C GLY A 303 5.02 7.85 -13.03
N ILE A 304 4.07 6.94 -12.78
CA ILE A 304 3.36 6.13 -13.79
C ILE A 304 1.97 6.74 -14.04
N ASP A 305 1.90 8.07 -14.13
CA ASP A 305 0.67 8.86 -14.12
C ASP A 305 0.36 9.57 -15.45
N THR A 306 1.23 9.44 -16.46
CA THR A 306 0.85 9.76 -17.84
C THR A 306 0.16 8.56 -18.49
N PRO A 307 -0.99 8.74 -19.17
CA PRO A 307 -1.76 7.62 -19.74
C PRO A 307 -0.93 6.69 -20.64
N GLU A 308 -0.05 7.23 -21.46
CA GLU A 308 0.81 6.47 -22.38
C GLU A 308 1.88 5.66 -21.66
N LEU A 309 2.40 6.17 -20.56
CA LEU A 309 3.39 5.47 -19.75
C LEU A 309 2.72 4.33 -18.98
N ALA A 310 1.56 4.59 -18.37
CA ALA A 310 0.74 3.59 -17.71
C ALA A 310 0.35 2.45 -18.66
N ASP A 311 -0.18 2.76 -19.85
CA ASP A 311 -0.53 1.75 -20.84
C ASP A 311 0.68 0.92 -21.28
N ARG A 312 1.81 1.57 -21.53
CA ARG A 312 3.05 0.91 -21.96
C ARG A 312 3.62 -0.01 -20.90
N SER A 313 3.61 0.38 -19.62
CA SER A 313 4.11 -0.47 -18.54
C SER A 313 3.33 -1.78 -18.42
N VAL A 314 2.01 -1.75 -18.66
CA VAL A 314 1.21 -2.98 -18.74
C VAL A 314 1.49 -3.74 -20.03
N LYS A 315 1.45 -3.05 -21.17
CA LYS A 315 1.62 -3.64 -22.51
C LYS A 315 2.96 -4.36 -22.66
N ASN A 316 4.01 -3.84 -22.06
CA ASN A 316 5.36 -4.42 -22.09
C ASN A 316 5.57 -5.52 -21.04
N GLY A 317 4.55 -5.85 -20.24
CA GLY A 317 4.65 -6.89 -19.21
C GLY A 317 5.48 -6.51 -17.98
N GLN A 318 5.74 -5.21 -17.79
CA GLN A 318 6.47 -4.72 -16.61
C GLN A 318 5.59 -4.74 -15.36
N LEU A 319 4.29 -4.44 -15.53
CA LEU A 319 3.30 -4.38 -14.47
C LEU A 319 2.02 -5.11 -14.88
N ASP A 320 1.38 -5.80 -13.93
CA ASP A 320 0.05 -6.36 -14.12
C ASP A 320 -1.03 -5.32 -13.81
N LEU A 321 -0.79 -4.46 -12.81
CA LEU A 321 -1.58 -3.26 -12.45
C LEU A 321 -0.68 -2.03 -12.29
N VAL A 322 -1.17 -0.86 -12.71
CA VAL A 322 -0.49 0.42 -12.45
C VAL A 322 -1.13 1.13 -11.26
N MET A 323 -0.30 1.61 -10.33
CA MET A 323 -0.76 2.38 -9.18
C MET A 323 -0.58 3.88 -9.41
N VAL A 324 -1.69 4.58 -9.62
CA VAL A 324 -1.69 6.03 -9.91
C VAL A 324 -2.18 6.79 -8.68
N GLY A 325 -1.25 7.43 -7.96
CA GLY A 325 -1.55 8.16 -6.72
C GLY A 325 -1.91 9.63 -6.95
N ARG A 326 -0.91 10.52 -6.88
CA ARG A 326 -1.07 11.99 -6.93
C ARG A 326 -1.95 12.51 -8.06
N ALA A 327 -1.95 11.88 -9.23
CA ALA A 327 -2.83 12.28 -10.34
C ALA A 327 -4.32 12.13 -9.99
N HIS A 328 -4.70 11.14 -9.18
CA HIS A 328 -6.06 11.01 -8.66
C HIS A 328 -6.40 12.03 -7.57
N LEU A 329 -5.41 12.52 -6.82
CA LEU A 329 -5.61 13.63 -5.88
C LEU A 329 -5.90 14.94 -6.64
N ALA A 330 -5.23 15.15 -7.78
CA ALA A 330 -5.43 16.31 -8.64
C ALA A 330 -6.73 16.21 -9.48
N ASP A 331 -7.01 15.02 -10.01
CA ASP A 331 -8.20 14.73 -10.82
C ASP A 331 -8.77 13.36 -10.41
N PRO A 332 -9.83 13.31 -9.58
CA PRO A 332 -10.50 12.06 -9.21
C PRO A 332 -11.00 11.25 -10.40
N HIS A 333 -11.20 11.89 -11.56
CA HIS A 333 -11.64 11.26 -12.80
C HIS A 333 -10.47 11.00 -13.78
N TRP A 334 -9.24 10.92 -13.29
CA TRP A 334 -8.06 10.59 -14.10
C TRP A 334 -8.23 9.38 -15.03
N PRO A 335 -8.94 8.28 -14.66
CA PRO A 335 -9.19 7.17 -15.58
C PRO A 335 -9.97 7.61 -16.82
N TYR A 336 -10.94 8.52 -16.70
CA TYR A 336 -11.62 9.11 -17.86
C TYR A 336 -10.67 9.95 -18.72
N HIS A 337 -9.81 10.77 -18.10
CA HIS A 337 -8.76 11.49 -18.83
C HIS A 337 -7.85 10.52 -19.60
N ALA A 338 -7.42 9.43 -18.97
CA ALA A 338 -6.61 8.39 -19.60
C ALA A 338 -7.35 7.68 -20.75
N ALA A 339 -8.64 7.38 -20.58
CA ALA A 339 -9.47 6.77 -21.62
C ALA A 339 -9.54 7.65 -22.87
N ARG A 340 -9.73 8.97 -22.70
CA ARG A 340 -9.70 9.93 -23.80
C ARG A 340 -8.34 9.96 -24.49
N LYS A 341 -7.27 10.07 -23.70
CA LYS A 341 -5.91 10.20 -24.23
C LYS A 341 -5.46 8.97 -25.02
N LEU A 342 -5.87 7.78 -24.59
CA LEU A 342 -5.56 6.50 -25.22
C LEU A 342 -6.53 6.11 -26.34
N GLY A 343 -7.52 6.95 -26.65
CA GLY A 343 -8.48 6.70 -27.73
C GLY A 343 -9.40 5.51 -27.47
N ILE A 344 -9.80 5.27 -26.22
CA ILE A 344 -10.80 4.26 -25.87
C ILE A 344 -12.14 4.63 -26.53
N GLU A 345 -12.83 3.63 -27.08
CA GLU A 345 -14.18 3.83 -27.61
C GLU A 345 -15.13 4.30 -26.51
N ARG A 346 -15.90 5.36 -26.76
CA ARG A 346 -16.83 5.99 -25.81
C ARG A 346 -16.18 6.26 -24.44
N PRO A 347 -15.08 7.04 -24.38
CA PRO A 347 -14.22 7.14 -23.20
C PRO A 347 -14.95 7.73 -21.98
N SER A 348 -16.01 8.54 -22.20
CA SER A 348 -16.84 9.11 -21.14
C SER A 348 -17.55 8.04 -20.29
N TRP A 349 -17.81 6.85 -20.83
CA TRP A 349 -18.46 5.73 -20.13
C TRP A 349 -17.53 4.97 -19.20
N THR A 350 -16.28 5.43 -19.06
CA THR A 350 -15.44 5.14 -17.90
C THR A 350 -16.09 5.66 -16.61
N LEU A 351 -16.93 6.70 -16.71
CA LEU A 351 -17.68 7.30 -15.61
C LEU A 351 -19.13 6.80 -15.55
N PRO A 352 -19.81 6.97 -14.40
CA PRO A 352 -21.24 6.72 -14.28
C PRO A 352 -22.08 7.53 -15.26
N ALA A 353 -23.25 6.99 -15.63
CA ALA A 353 -24.15 7.58 -16.63
C ALA A 353 -24.48 9.08 -16.42
N PRO A 354 -24.72 9.58 -15.19
CA PRO A 354 -24.97 11.00 -14.95
C PRO A 354 -23.82 11.94 -15.37
N TYR A 355 -22.60 11.43 -15.56
CA TYR A 355 -21.48 12.19 -16.12
C TYR A 355 -21.25 11.81 -17.58
N ALA A 356 -21.19 10.51 -17.86
CA ALA A 356 -20.82 9.96 -19.16
C ALA A 356 -21.68 10.50 -20.31
N HIS A 357 -22.99 10.57 -20.10
CA HIS A 357 -23.95 11.03 -21.11
C HIS A 357 -23.64 12.45 -21.60
N TRP A 358 -23.43 13.38 -20.68
CA TRP A 358 -23.23 14.79 -21.01
C TRP A 358 -21.86 15.07 -21.62
N LEU A 359 -20.84 14.31 -21.20
CA LEU A 359 -19.49 14.41 -21.74
C LEU A 359 -19.38 13.86 -23.18
N GLU A 360 -20.26 12.93 -23.57
CA GLU A 360 -20.38 12.46 -24.96
C GLU A 360 -21.25 13.40 -25.80
N ARG A 361 -22.43 13.77 -25.28
CA ARG A 361 -23.45 14.56 -26.01
C ARG A 361 -22.95 15.94 -26.44
N TYR A 362 -22.15 16.59 -25.60
CA TYR A 362 -21.66 17.95 -25.83
C TYR A 362 -20.15 18.00 -26.09
N ALA A 363 -19.54 16.88 -26.49
CA ALA A 363 -18.15 16.88 -26.92
C ALA A 363 -17.98 17.79 -28.15
N VAL A 364 -17.18 18.85 -28.01
CA VAL A 364 -16.77 19.69 -29.13
C VAL A 364 -15.58 19.00 -29.81
N ALA A 365 -15.66 18.85 -31.13
CA ALA A 365 -14.67 18.19 -31.98
C ALA A 365 -13.32 18.90 -31.98
#